data_AF-A0A1Y5SEC3-F1
#
_entry.id   AF-A0A1Y5SEC3-F1
#
_cell.length_a   1.000
_cell.length_b   1.000
_cell.length_c   1.000
_cell.angle_alpha   90.00
_cell.angle_beta   90.00
_cell.angle_gamma   90.00
#
_symmetry.space_group_name_H-M   'P 1'
#
loop_
_entity.id
_entity.type
_entity.pdbx_description
1 polymer ?
#
loop_
_entity_poly.entity_id
_entity_poly.type
_entity_poly.pdbx_seq_one_letter_code
_entity_poly.pdbx_strand_id
1 'polypeptide(L)' 'MAKIKHYQKDQIRDWFCPQPGYVLDFSNRTFEEFFEDHFETNIYADAFSEKGTSKFNRLLSFVELSPPTLGNRVAPATLV' A
#
# COMPACT_ATOMS: atom_id res chain seq x y z
N MET A 1 13.45 2.69 -7.32
CA MET A 1 12.99 2.64 -5.92
C MET A 1 12.61 4.04 -5.50
N ALA A 2 11.32 4.31 -5.32
CA ALA A 2 10.85 5.60 -4.83
C ALA A 2 11.24 5.74 -3.35
N LYS A 3 12.11 6.70 -3.03
CA LYS A 3 12.47 6.99 -1.63
C LYS A 3 11.43 7.93 -1.04
N ILE A 4 10.53 7.40 -0.22
CA ILE A 4 9.53 8.19 0.50
C ILE A 4 10.26 8.99 1.61
N LYS A 5 10.15 10.32 1.58
CA LYS A 5 10.69 11.17 2.65
C LYS A 5 9.83 11.05 3.91
N HIS A 6 10.43 11.26 5.09
CA HIS A 6 9.73 11.17 6.38
C HIS A 6 8.41 11.95 6.43
N TYR A 7 8.42 13.20 5.93
CA TYR A 7 7.20 14.02 5.86
C TYR A 7 6.08 13.40 5.01
N GLN A 8 6.41 12.74 3.89
CA GLN A 8 5.42 12.07 3.05
C GLN A 8 4.83 10.85 3.77
N LYS A 9 5.65 10.12 4.53
CA LYS A 9 5.19 8.99 5.35
C LYS A 9 4.19 9.43 6.42
N ASP A 10 4.43 10.57 7.08
CA ASP A 10 3.50 11.10 8.07
C ASP A 10 2.17 11.53 7.45
N GLN A 11 2.19 12.20 6.30
CA GLN A 11 0.95 12.57 5.58
C GLN A 11 0.16 11.33 5.13
N ILE A 12 0.82 10.30 4.58
CA ILE A 12 0.16 9.05 4.19
C ILE A 12 -0.40 8.35 5.43
N ARG A 13 0.30 8.39 6.57
CA ARG A 13 -0.24 7.82 7.82
C ARG A 13 -1.52 8.53 8.22
N ASP A 14 -1.52 9.86 8.21
CA ASP A 14 -2.67 10.64 8.67
C ASP A 14 -3.89 10.45 7.74
N TRP A 15 -3.69 10.33 6.43
CA TRP A 15 -4.77 10.14 5.47
C TRP A 15 -5.31 8.71 5.44
N PHE A 16 -4.44 7.70 5.53
CA PHE A 16 -4.82 6.31 5.35
C PHE A 16 -5.05 5.56 6.66
N CYS A 17 -4.50 6.04 7.77
CA CYS A 17 -4.51 5.35 9.08
C CYS A 17 -4.83 6.34 10.22
N PRO A 18 -6.02 6.99 10.21
CA PRO A 18 -6.41 7.94 11.25
C PRO A 18 -6.60 7.26 12.62
N GLN A 19 -6.75 5.92 12.66
CA GLN A 19 -6.76 5.12 13.88
C GLN A 19 -5.70 4.01 13.81
N PRO A 20 -4.95 3.77 14.90
CA PRO A 20 -3.92 2.74 14.93
C PRO A 20 -4.54 1.36 14.65
N GLY A 21 -4.03 0.69 13.62
CA GLY A 21 -4.47 -0.67 13.23
C GLY A 21 -5.51 -0.71 12.11
N TYR A 22 -6.02 0.43 11.64
CA TYR A 22 -6.94 0.51 10.51
C TYR A 22 -6.31 1.25 9.35
N VAL A 23 -6.27 0.63 8.17
CA VAL A 23 -5.87 1.29 6.93
C VAL A 23 -7.12 1.38 6.06
N LEU A 24 -7.66 2.58 5.83
CA LEU A 24 -8.87 2.84 5.04
C LEU A 24 -10.06 1.89 5.36
N ASP A 25 -10.28 1.59 6.65
CA ASP A 25 -11.30 0.64 7.14
C ASP A 25 -11.18 -0.81 6.66
N PHE A 26 -10.06 -1.18 6.02
CA PHE A 26 -9.81 -2.58 5.68
C PHE A 26 -9.48 -3.42 6.91
N SER A 27 -10.15 -4.56 7.02
CA SER A 27 -9.71 -5.68 7.84
C SER A 27 -8.44 -6.29 7.25
N ASN A 28 -7.71 -7.12 8.00
CA ASN A 28 -6.53 -7.80 7.43
C ASN A 28 -6.89 -8.65 6.20
N ARG A 29 -8.04 -9.32 6.26
CA ARG A 29 -8.55 -10.17 5.19
C ARG A 29 -8.89 -9.36 3.94
N THR A 30 -9.71 -8.32 4.08
CA THR A 30 -10.11 -7.49 2.92
C THR A 30 -8.94 -6.69 2.34
N PHE A 31 -7.93 -6.39 3.15
CA PHE A 31 -6.67 -5.82 2.68
C PHE A 31 -5.87 -6.83 1.86
N GLU A 32 -5.74 -8.08 2.32
CA GLU A 32 -5.09 -9.15 1.55
C GLU A 32 -5.79 -9.39 0.21
N GLU A 33 -7.11 -9.59 0.24
CA GLU A 33 -7.96 -9.80 -0.94
C GLU A 33 -7.78 -8.67 -1.96
N PHE A 34 -7.78 -7.40 -1.52
CA PHE A 34 -7.57 -6.26 -2.42
C PHE A 34 -6.22 -6.32 -3.17
N PHE A 35 -5.14 -6.66 -2.47
CA PHE A 35 -3.80 -6.73 -3.07
C PHE A 35 -3.62 -7.96 -3.96
N GLU A 36 -4.23 -9.08 -3.60
CA GLU A 36 -4.26 -10.28 -4.42
C GLU A 36 -5.05 -10.05 -5.71
N ASP A 37 -6.26 -9.48 -5.61
CA ASP A 37 -7.16 -9.26 -6.75
C ASP A 37 -6.64 -8.21 -7.74
N HIS A 38 -6.02 -7.13 -7.26
CA HIS A 38 -5.65 -5.98 -8.11
C HIS A 38 -4.17 -5.98 -8.52
N PHE A 39 -3.30 -6.61 -7.73
CA PHE A 39 -1.86 -6.56 -7.91
C PHE A 39 -1.20 -7.95 -7.94
N GLU A 40 -1.98 -9.04 -7.83
CA GLU A 40 -1.48 -10.42 -7.75
C GLU A 40 -0.37 -10.57 -6.69
N THR A 41 -0.47 -9.78 -5.62
CA THR A 41 0.59 -9.61 -4.62
C THR A 41 0.12 -10.01 -3.24
N ASN A 42 0.80 -10.96 -2.61
CA ASN A 42 0.61 -11.25 -1.20
C ASN A 42 1.28 -10.17 -0.34
N ILE A 43 0.51 -9.18 0.09
CA ILE A 43 0.98 -8.05 0.92
C ILE A 43 1.48 -8.47 2.31
N TYR A 44 1.11 -9.67 2.77
CA TYR A 44 1.52 -10.23 4.06
C TYR A 44 2.83 -11.03 4.00
N ALA A 45 3.38 -11.25 2.81
CA ALA A 45 4.65 -11.94 2.61
C ALA A 45 5.81 -11.28 3.37
N ASP A 46 6.81 -12.09 3.74
CA ASP A 46 7.97 -11.64 4.53
C ASP A 46 8.75 -10.51 3.85
N ALA A 47 8.74 -10.46 2.52
CA ALA A 47 9.34 -9.39 1.72
C ALA A 47 8.81 -7.99 2.08
N PHE A 48 7.58 -7.87 2.58
CA PHE A 48 6.97 -6.59 2.97
C PHE A 48 7.07 -6.31 4.48
N SER A 49 7.66 -7.22 5.25
CA SER A 49 7.74 -7.14 6.72
C SER A 49 8.96 -6.40 7.26
N GLU A 50 9.92 -6.01 6.40
CA GLU A 50 11.19 -5.37 6.78
C GLU A 50 10.99 -4.11 7.64
N LYS A 51 9.92 -3.35 7.39
CA LYS A 51 9.59 -2.13 8.13
C LYS A 51 8.63 -2.34 9.31
N GLY A 52 8.22 -3.59 9.54
CA GLY A 52 7.30 -4.01 10.59
C GLY A 52 6.05 -4.70 10.04
N THR A 53 5.32 -5.36 10.95
CA THR A 53 4.18 -6.25 10.63
C THR A 53 2.84 -5.54 10.56
N SER A 54 2.79 -4.22 10.70
CA SER A 54 1.54 -3.46 10.57
C SER A 54 1.10 -3.35 9.10
N LYS A 55 -0.22 -3.27 8.85
CA LYS A 55 -0.79 -3.03 7.50
C LYS A 55 -0.16 -1.81 6.82
N PHE A 56 0.04 -0.74 7.58
CA PHE A 56 0.65 0.49 7.09
C PHE A 56 2.12 0.31 6.69
N ASN A 57 2.91 -0.40 7.49
CA ASN A 57 4.31 -0.65 7.15
C ASN A 57 4.44 -1.55 5.92
N ARG A 58 3.57 -2.55 5.79
CA ARG A 58 3.50 -3.39 4.57
C ARG A 58 3.09 -2.59 3.33
N LEU A 59 2.11 -1.69 3.45
CA LEU A 59 1.72 -0.75 2.39
C LEU A 59 2.92 0.09 1.93
N LEU A 60 3.69 0.64 2.87
CA LEU A 60 4.88 1.42 2.56
C LEU A 60 5.96 0.57 1.88
N SER A 61 6.23 -0.63 2.39
CA SER A 61 7.16 -1.57 1.76
C SER A 61 6.74 -1.88 0.33
N PHE A 62 5.44 -2.10 0.09
CA PHE A 62 4.88 -2.29 -1.24
C PHE A 62 5.13 -1.09 -2.15
N VAL A 63 4.85 0.13 -1.70
CA VAL A 63 5.07 1.36 -2.50
C VAL A 63 6.55 1.57 -2.84
N GLU A 64 7.46 1.20 -1.94
CA GLU A 64 8.91 1.35 -2.16
C GLU A 64 9.51 0.28 -3.08
N LEU A 65 9.02 -0.97 -2.96
CA LEU A 65 9.42 -2.11 -3.78
C LEU A 65 8.78 -2.08 -5.16
N SER A 66 7.59 -1.47 -5.27
CA SER A 66 6.86 -1.35 -6.52
C SER A 66 7.62 -0.47 -7.52
N PRO A 67 7.83 -0.93 -8.77
CA PRO A 67 8.46 -0.12 -9.81
C PRO A 67 7.60 1.11 -10.15
N PRO A 68 8.22 2.25 -10.52
CA PRO A 68 7.53 3.53 -10.75
C PRO A 68 6.49 3.51 -11.89
N THR A 69 6.34 2.39 -12.61
CA THR A 69 5.37 2.20 -13.69
C THR A 69 3.94 1.97 -13.20
N LEU A 70 3.74 1.58 -11.93
CA LEU A 70 2.40 1.41 -11.35
C LEU A 70 1.70 2.74 -11.04
N GLY A 71 2.45 3.84 -10.91
CA GLY A 71 1.90 5.20 -10.71
C GLY A 71 1.21 5.80 -11.95
N ASN A 72 1.30 5.15 -13.12
CA ASN A 72 0.78 5.67 -14.38
C ASN A 72 -0.39 4.86 -14.98
N ARG A 73 -0.97 3.91 -14.23
CA ARG A 73 -2.14 3.11 -14.67
C ARG A 73 -3.48 3.51 -14.04
N VAL A 74 -3.58 4.73 -13.49
CA VAL A 74 -4.87 5.45 -13.48
C VAL A 74 -5.10 6.04 -14.87
N ALA A 75 -5.28 5.18 -15.87
CA ALA A 75 -5.90 5.60 -17.12
C ALA A 75 -7.37 5.89 -16.80
N PRO A 76 -7.91 7.10 -17.08
CA PRO A 76 -9.34 7.30 -17.01
C PRO A 76 -9.98 6.30 -17.97
N ALA A 77 -10.95 5.54 -17.46
CA ALA A 77 -11.85 4.72 -18.25
C ALA A 77 -12.38 5.57 -19.42
N THR A 78 -11.79 5.37 -20.60
CA THR A 78 -12.38 5.85 -21.84
C THR A 78 -13.39 4.80 -22.22
N LEU A 79 -14.66 5.13 -21.95
CA LEU A 79 -15.80 4.51 -22.60
C LEU A 79 -15.51 4.43 -24.11
N VAL A 80 -15.49 3.21 -24.64
CA VAL A 80 -15.83 2.92 -26.03
C VAL A 80 -16.93 1.88 -26.00
#